data_AF-A0A562ICJ2-F1
#
_entry.id   AF-A0A562ICJ2-F1
#
_cell.length_a   1.000
_cell.length_b   1.000
_cell.length_c   1.000
_cell.angle_alpha   90.00
_cell.angle_beta   90.00
_cell.angle_gamma   90.00
#
_symmetry.space_group_name_H-M   'P 1'
#
loop_
_entity.id
_entity.type
_entity.pdbx_description
1 polymer ?
#
loop_
_entity_poly.entity_id
_entity_poly.type
_entity_poly.pdbx_seq_one_letter_code
_entity_poly.pdbx_strand_id
1 'polypeptide(L)'
;MGPAAAEAAPPGASSAPTQPLVPYDRIAGARLLATRVGPTSARFQADFHERLAAWLAFWSANSPPSWSTPVEVVAEVAPAGDALTLHSVRVRRGEDLADRFTAARLDAAHRATEASLHHHFPSVRRLPDGTLRVRDGSAAFTGSPDQLAFVAGACRELWGLTAAGAADWRDHANAALGRAGHRLDVASRSGWAAFTRTSLRLGLRTETYQ
;
A
#
# COMPACT_ATOMS: atom_id res chain seq x y z
N MET A 1 -12.72 21.96 -58.07
CA MET A 1 -12.40 22.75 -56.87
C MET A 1 -13.31 22.27 -55.76
N GLY A 2 -12.80 21.39 -54.88
CA GLY A 2 -13.51 20.92 -53.68
C GLY A 2 -12.89 21.55 -52.43
N PRO A 3 -13.67 21.83 -51.38
CA PRO A 3 -13.24 22.65 -50.25
C PRO A 3 -12.21 21.96 -49.36
N ALA A 4 -11.32 22.77 -48.79
CA ALA A 4 -10.23 22.40 -47.91
C ALA A 4 -10.72 21.80 -46.58
N ALA A 5 -10.02 20.75 -46.13
CA ALA A 5 -10.20 20.18 -44.81
C ALA A 5 -9.75 21.16 -43.72
N ALA A 6 -10.63 21.43 -42.76
CA ALA A 6 -10.27 22.15 -41.54
C ALA A 6 -9.56 21.18 -40.59
N GLU A 7 -8.28 21.44 -40.35
CA GLU A 7 -7.43 20.70 -39.41
C GLU A 7 -7.90 20.97 -37.98
N ALA A 8 -8.37 19.93 -37.29
CA ALA A 8 -8.77 20.01 -35.90
C ALA A 8 -7.53 20.17 -35.01
N ALA A 9 -7.47 21.26 -34.25
CA ALA A 9 -6.44 21.49 -33.24
C ALA A 9 -6.46 20.37 -32.16
N PRO A 10 -5.29 19.98 -31.61
CA PRO A 10 -5.24 18.95 -30.59
C PRO A 10 -5.95 19.41 -29.31
N PRO A 11 -6.64 18.49 -28.59
CA PRO A 11 -7.24 18.84 -27.30
C PRO A 11 -6.13 19.23 -26.32
N GLY A 12 -6.21 20.47 -25.82
CA GLY A 12 -5.32 20.96 -24.78
C GLY A 12 -5.35 20.04 -23.57
N ALA A 13 -4.16 19.66 -23.10
CA ALA A 13 -4.01 18.93 -21.85
C ALA A 13 -4.71 19.70 -20.73
N SER A 14 -5.70 19.09 -20.12
CA SER A 14 -6.36 19.61 -18.93
C SER A 14 -5.32 19.61 -17.80
N SER A 15 -4.70 20.77 -17.54
CA SER A 15 -3.89 21.00 -16.35
C SER A 15 -4.83 21.08 -15.16
N ALA A 16 -5.11 19.91 -14.56
CA ALA A 16 -5.72 19.84 -13.24
C ALA A 16 -4.95 20.78 -12.28
N PRO A 17 -5.63 21.49 -11.37
CA PRO A 17 -4.95 22.35 -10.42
C PRO A 17 -3.95 21.51 -9.62
N THR A 18 -2.67 21.86 -9.74
CA THR A 18 -1.61 21.27 -8.93
C THR A 18 -1.91 21.58 -7.47
N GLN A 19 -2.32 20.56 -6.70
CA GLN A 19 -2.55 20.72 -5.28
C GLN A 19 -1.28 21.30 -4.61
N PRO A 20 -1.43 22.25 -3.67
CA PRO A 20 -0.28 22.87 -3.02
C PRO A 20 0.53 21.83 -2.23
N LEU A 21 1.86 21.91 -2.36
CA LEU A 21 2.76 21.00 -1.68
C LEU A 21 3.20 21.53 -0.31
N VAL A 22 2.85 20.79 0.74
CA VAL A 22 3.13 21.11 2.14
C VAL A 22 4.33 20.30 2.63
N PRO A 23 5.31 20.92 3.30
CA PRO A 23 6.45 20.21 3.87
C PRO A 23 6.06 19.44 5.13
N TYR A 24 6.45 18.17 5.22
CA TYR A 24 6.29 17.32 6.38
C TYR A 24 7.56 16.54 6.68
N ASP A 25 7.95 16.47 7.94
CA ASP A 25 9.07 15.66 8.46
C ASP A 25 8.63 14.33 9.07
N ARG A 26 7.31 14.04 9.02
CA ARG A 26 6.68 12.90 9.66
C ARG A 26 5.54 12.34 8.83
N ILE A 27 5.23 11.06 9.03
CA ILE A 27 3.97 10.44 8.61
C ILE A 27 3.28 9.97 9.89
N ALA A 28 2.10 10.52 10.18
CA ALA A 28 1.52 10.47 11.52
C ALA A 28 2.56 10.87 12.60
N GLY A 29 2.84 10.01 13.58
CA GLY A 29 3.86 10.25 14.61
C GLY A 29 5.29 9.86 14.21
N ALA A 30 5.47 9.07 13.15
CA ALA A 30 6.77 8.50 12.78
C ALA A 30 7.63 9.52 12.02
N ARG A 31 8.92 9.61 12.37
CA ARG A 31 9.89 10.46 11.66
C ARG A 31 10.13 9.92 10.25
N LEU A 32 10.14 10.83 9.28
CA LEU A 32 10.49 10.51 7.90
C LEU A 32 12.01 10.53 7.73
N LEU A 33 12.57 9.44 7.21
CA LEU A 33 13.99 9.32 6.88
C LEU A 33 14.15 9.07 5.37
N ALA A 34 15.12 9.75 4.75
CA ALA A 34 15.59 9.40 3.42
C ALA A 34 16.69 8.33 3.50
N THR A 35 16.72 7.40 2.54
CA THR A 35 17.47 6.13 2.61
C THR A 35 18.98 6.28 2.84
N ARG A 36 19.55 7.46 2.54
CA ARG A 36 21.00 7.74 2.65
C ARG A 36 21.35 9.02 3.41
N VAL A 37 20.35 9.77 3.87
CA VAL A 37 20.55 11.11 4.45
C VAL A 37 20.15 11.14 5.92
N GLY A 38 19.22 10.27 6.35
CA GLY A 38 18.65 10.31 7.68
C GLY A 38 17.40 11.19 7.73
N PRO A 39 17.12 11.88 8.86
CA PRO A 39 15.92 12.69 9.02
C PRO A 39 15.76 13.71 7.90
N THR A 40 14.56 13.81 7.35
CA THR A 40 14.27 14.68 6.21
C THR A 40 12.89 15.33 6.33
N SER A 41 12.71 16.43 5.61
CA SER A 41 11.40 17.03 5.35
C SER A 41 11.11 16.89 3.86
N ALA A 42 9.97 16.30 3.51
CA ALA A 42 9.54 16.11 2.14
C ALA A 42 8.23 16.85 1.89
N ARG A 43 7.99 17.22 0.62
CA ARG A 43 6.78 17.97 0.25
C ARG A 43 5.73 17.02 -0.29
N PHE A 44 4.53 17.09 0.27
CA PHE A 44 3.40 16.23 -0.09
C PHE A 44 2.21 17.05 -0.54
N GLN A 45 1.37 16.46 -1.38
CA GLN A 45 -0.03 16.85 -1.46
C GLN A 45 -0.70 16.56 -0.10
N ALA A 46 -1.52 17.49 0.40
CA ALA A 46 -2.08 17.39 1.75
C ALA A 46 -2.94 16.13 1.93
N ASP A 47 -3.84 15.85 0.99
CA ASP A 47 -4.74 14.69 1.05
C ASP A 47 -3.97 13.36 1.01
N PHE A 48 -2.89 13.30 0.22
CA PHE A 48 -2.02 12.13 0.15
C PHE A 48 -1.29 11.90 1.48
N HIS A 49 -0.79 12.96 2.11
CA HIS A 49 -0.14 12.87 3.43
C HIS A 49 -1.11 12.43 4.52
N GLU A 50 -2.33 12.97 4.55
CA GLU A 50 -3.37 12.54 5.49
C GLU A 50 -3.71 11.06 5.31
N ARG A 51 -3.81 10.60 4.06
CA ARG A 51 -4.05 9.19 3.74
C ARG A 51 -2.89 8.28 4.17
N LEU A 52 -1.65 8.73 4.02
CA LEU A 52 -0.46 8.03 4.55
C LEU A 52 -0.48 7.95 6.08
N ALA A 53 -0.88 9.03 6.76
CA ALA A 53 -1.03 9.03 8.21
C ALA A 53 -2.11 8.02 8.66
N ALA A 54 -3.26 7.99 7.97
CA ALA A 54 -4.32 7.02 8.21
C ALA A 54 -3.86 5.57 7.94
N TRP A 55 -3.10 5.35 6.87
CA TRP A 55 -2.50 4.05 6.59
C TRP A 55 -1.56 3.59 7.70
N LEU A 56 -0.66 4.45 8.17
CA LEU A 56 0.30 4.08 9.20
C LEU A 56 -0.38 3.79 10.54
N ALA A 57 -1.42 4.55 10.88
CA ALA A 57 -2.28 4.27 12.03
C ALA A 57 -2.99 2.91 11.90
N PHE A 58 -3.53 2.59 10.71
CA PHE A 58 -4.14 1.29 10.44
C PHE A 58 -3.14 0.14 10.54
N TRP A 59 -1.94 0.28 9.98
CA TRP A 59 -0.87 -0.70 10.11
C TRP A 59 -0.50 -0.94 11.58
N SER A 60 -0.36 0.14 12.36
CA SER A 60 -0.07 0.06 13.80
C SER A 60 -1.18 -0.64 14.58
N ALA A 61 -2.45 -0.34 14.28
CA ALA A 61 -3.59 -0.91 15.00
C ALA A 61 -3.77 -2.42 14.75
N ASN A 62 -3.17 -2.96 13.71
CA ASN A 62 -3.21 -4.40 13.38
C ASN A 62 -1.86 -5.09 13.64
N SER A 63 -0.90 -4.38 14.24
CA SER A 63 0.41 -4.92 14.62
C SER A 63 0.39 -5.57 16.01
N PRO A 64 1.35 -6.46 16.33
CA PRO A 64 1.43 -7.08 17.65
C PRO A 64 1.48 -6.05 18.78
N PRO A 65 0.81 -6.28 19.92
CA PRO A 65 0.76 -5.34 21.04
C PRO A 65 2.12 -5.15 21.75
N SER A 66 3.08 -6.04 21.48
CA SER A 66 4.46 -5.91 21.97
C SER A 66 5.30 -4.89 21.20
N TRP A 67 4.76 -4.33 20.11
CA TRP A 67 5.41 -3.30 19.31
C TRP A 67 4.87 -1.93 19.72
N SER A 68 5.75 -0.92 19.71
CA SER A 68 5.28 0.46 19.78
C SER A 68 4.51 0.83 18.51
N THR A 69 3.88 2.01 18.52
CA THR A 69 3.53 2.69 17.27
C THR A 69 4.79 2.90 16.42
N PRO A 70 4.68 2.97 15.08
CA PRO A 70 5.80 3.31 14.21
C PRO A 70 6.53 4.56 14.66
N VAL A 71 7.87 4.49 14.70
CA VAL A 71 8.73 5.59 15.15
C VAL A 71 9.52 6.21 14.00
N GLU A 72 9.85 5.42 12.99
CA GLU A 72 10.55 5.87 11.78
C GLU A 72 9.95 5.19 10.55
N VAL A 73 9.83 5.97 9.47
CA VAL A 73 9.51 5.50 8.13
C VAL A 73 10.65 5.91 7.21
N VAL A 74 11.28 4.94 6.57
CA VAL A 74 12.30 5.20 5.54
C VAL A 74 11.60 5.18 4.19
N ALA A 75 11.58 6.32 3.51
CA ALA A 75 10.87 6.47 2.25
C ALA A 75 11.41 7.61 1.38
N GLU A 76 11.15 7.52 0.08
CA GLU A 76 11.43 8.58 -0.90
C GLU A 76 10.11 9.12 -1.46
N VAL A 77 9.95 10.44 -1.51
CA VAL A 77 8.73 11.09 -2.00
C VAL A 77 8.97 11.63 -3.40
N ALA A 78 8.03 11.39 -4.31
CA ALA A 78 8.13 11.91 -5.67
C ALA A 78 8.09 13.46 -5.67
N PRO A 79 8.75 14.14 -6.62
CA PRO A 79 8.78 15.61 -6.66
C PRO A 79 7.40 16.28 -6.71
N ALA A 80 6.40 15.60 -7.29
CA ALA A 80 5.02 16.08 -7.36
C ALA A 80 4.23 15.87 -6.06
N GLY A 81 4.83 15.22 -5.05
CA GLY A 81 4.20 14.96 -3.75
C GLY A 81 2.98 14.03 -3.78
N ASP A 82 2.77 13.29 -4.88
CA ASP A 82 1.62 12.41 -5.15
C ASP A 82 1.95 10.91 -5.02
N ALA A 83 3.20 10.59 -4.70
CA ALA A 83 3.69 9.23 -4.60
C ALA A 83 4.81 9.09 -3.58
N LEU A 84 4.88 7.92 -2.95
CA LEU A 84 5.89 7.55 -1.97
C LEU A 84 6.44 6.16 -2.29
N THR A 85 7.76 6.00 -2.27
CA THR A 85 8.43 4.70 -2.32
C THR A 85 8.88 4.32 -0.93
N LEU A 86 8.26 3.28 -0.36
CA LEU A 86 8.51 2.81 0.99
C LEU A 86 9.67 1.81 1.02
N HIS A 87 10.63 2.05 1.90
CA HIS A 87 11.79 1.18 2.11
C HIS A 87 11.73 0.43 3.43
N SER A 88 11.36 1.09 4.54
CA SER A 88 11.27 0.45 5.86
C SER A 88 10.22 1.12 6.76
N VAL A 89 9.64 0.33 7.67
CA VAL A 89 8.85 0.80 8.82
C VAL A 89 9.49 0.23 10.08
N ARG A 90 9.87 1.12 11.01
CA ARG A 90 10.53 0.76 12.27
C ARG A 90 9.64 1.02 13.47
N VAL A 91 9.69 0.09 14.40
CA VAL A 91 9.01 0.17 15.70
C VAL A 91 10.01 -0.14 16.81
N ARG A 92 9.66 0.24 18.04
CA ARG A 92 10.37 -0.22 19.23
C ARG A 92 9.75 -1.51 19.78
N ARG A 93 10.59 -2.36 20.35
CA ARG A 93 10.19 -3.48 21.22
C ARG A 93 11.04 -3.41 22.49
N GLY A 94 10.49 -2.82 23.55
CA GLY A 94 11.33 -2.36 24.65
C GLY A 94 12.26 -1.23 24.18
N GLU A 95 13.55 -1.36 24.45
CA GLU A 95 14.57 -0.39 24.01
C GLU A 95 15.06 -0.62 22.57
N ASP A 96 14.79 -1.79 21.99
CA ASP A 96 15.31 -2.16 20.67
C ASP A 96 14.48 -1.55 19.54
N LEU A 97 15.16 -0.86 18.63
CA LEU A 97 14.60 -0.41 17.35
C LEU A 97 14.70 -1.55 16.33
N ALA A 98 13.57 -1.93 15.72
CA ALA A 98 13.52 -3.05 14.78
C ALA A 98 12.76 -2.69 13.49
N ASP A 99 13.30 -3.11 12.34
CA ASP A 99 12.62 -3.07 11.04
C ASP A 99 11.52 -4.15 10.99
N ARG A 100 10.26 -3.71 10.98
CA ARG A 100 9.09 -4.60 10.86
C ARG A 100 8.60 -4.74 9.44
N PHE A 101 8.89 -3.75 8.62
CA PHE A 101 8.91 -3.87 7.18
C PHE A 101 10.30 -3.46 6.69
N THR A 102 10.88 -4.20 5.74
CA THR A 102 12.05 -3.75 4.99
C THR A 102 11.98 -4.30 3.57
N ALA A 103 12.23 -3.45 2.57
CA ALA A 103 12.15 -3.80 1.15
C ALA A 103 13.01 -5.02 0.79
N ALA A 104 14.19 -5.13 1.39
CA ALA A 104 15.13 -6.23 1.13
C ALA A 104 14.66 -7.60 1.65
N ARG A 105 13.58 -7.67 2.43
CA ARG A 105 13.07 -8.91 3.02
C ARG A 105 11.67 -9.20 2.48
N LEU A 106 11.58 -10.10 1.51
CA LEU A 106 10.32 -10.57 0.93
C LEU A 106 9.69 -11.67 1.80
N ASP A 107 9.30 -11.33 3.03
CA ASP A 107 8.65 -12.24 3.97
C ASP A 107 7.16 -11.94 4.17
N ALA A 108 6.54 -12.61 5.14
CA ALA A 108 5.13 -12.38 5.47
C ALA A 108 4.84 -10.93 5.89
N ALA A 109 5.80 -10.23 6.51
CA ALA A 109 5.61 -8.84 6.91
C ALA A 109 5.66 -7.88 5.71
N HIS A 110 6.42 -8.23 4.67
CA HIS A 110 6.37 -7.55 3.37
C HIS A 110 4.97 -7.60 2.77
N ARG A 111 4.41 -8.81 2.65
CA ARG A 111 3.05 -9.02 2.14
C ARG A 111 1.98 -8.38 3.00
N ALA A 112 2.13 -8.41 4.32
CA ALA A 112 1.24 -7.73 5.24
C ALA A 112 1.25 -6.21 5.02
N THR A 113 2.44 -5.63 4.81
CA THR A 113 2.59 -4.20 4.55
C THR A 113 1.99 -3.82 3.20
N GLU A 114 2.23 -4.61 2.15
CA GLU A 114 1.57 -4.46 0.84
C GLU A 114 0.04 -4.52 0.96
N ALA A 115 -0.49 -5.45 1.76
CA ALA A 115 -1.93 -5.57 2.05
C ALA A 115 -2.49 -4.31 2.72
N SER A 116 -1.79 -3.77 3.73
CA SER A 116 -2.20 -2.53 4.41
C SER A 116 -2.20 -1.32 3.49
N LEU A 117 -1.26 -1.25 2.54
CA LEU A 117 -1.21 -0.18 1.55
C LEU A 117 -2.39 -0.32 0.57
N HIS A 118 -2.66 -1.51 0.07
CA HIS A 118 -3.82 -1.77 -0.80
C HIS A 118 -5.17 -1.51 -0.13
N HIS A 119 -5.23 -1.53 1.21
CA HIS A 119 -6.41 -1.11 1.97
C HIS A 119 -6.70 0.39 1.83
N HIS A 120 -5.66 1.22 1.71
CA HIS A 120 -5.75 2.69 1.68
C HIS A 120 -5.55 3.30 0.30
N PHE A 121 -4.85 2.62 -0.60
CA PHE A 121 -4.42 3.16 -1.89
C PHE A 121 -4.82 2.23 -3.04
N PRO A 122 -5.35 2.79 -4.15
CA PRO A 122 -5.70 1.99 -5.32
C PRO A 122 -4.47 1.49 -6.07
N SER A 123 -3.36 2.24 -6.01
CA SER A 123 -2.11 1.94 -6.71
C SER A 123 -0.98 1.69 -5.71
N VAL A 124 -0.58 0.44 -5.62
CA VAL A 124 0.60 -0.02 -4.89
C VAL A 124 1.34 -0.93 -5.84
N ARG A 125 2.59 -0.61 -6.15
CA ARG A 125 3.44 -1.40 -7.03
C ARG A 125 4.68 -1.82 -6.27
N ARG A 126 4.95 -3.12 -6.28
CA ARG A 126 6.23 -3.65 -5.82
C ARG A 126 7.29 -3.47 -6.90
N LEU A 127 8.40 -2.85 -6.54
CA LEU A 127 9.54 -2.69 -7.43
C LEU A 127 10.48 -3.91 -7.32
N PRO A 128 11.40 -4.11 -8.29
CA PRO A 128 12.31 -5.27 -8.30
C PRO A 128 13.21 -5.39 -7.07
N ASP A 129 13.52 -4.27 -6.40
CA ASP A 129 14.29 -4.22 -5.16
C ASP A 129 13.45 -4.50 -3.90
N GLY A 130 12.16 -4.82 -4.07
CA GLY A 130 11.21 -5.09 -3.00
C GLY A 130 10.60 -3.83 -2.37
N THR A 131 10.97 -2.63 -2.80
CA THR A 131 10.31 -1.41 -2.31
C THR A 131 8.85 -1.35 -2.79
N LEU A 132 8.01 -0.64 -2.03
CA LEU A 132 6.60 -0.48 -2.36
C LEU A 132 6.34 0.96 -2.77
N ARG A 133 6.06 1.17 -4.06
CA ARG A 133 5.66 2.48 -4.59
C ARG A 133 4.15 2.62 -4.49
N VAL A 134 3.72 3.70 -3.87
CA VAL A 134 2.32 4.02 -3.58
C VAL A 134 1.98 5.32 -4.30
N ARG A 135 0.78 5.41 -4.89
CA ARG A 135 0.25 6.67 -5.44
C ARG A 135 -1.09 7.00 -4.81
N ASP A 136 -1.37 8.30 -4.69
CA ASP A 136 -2.64 8.75 -4.15
C ASP A 136 -3.82 8.35 -5.04
N GLY A 137 -5.00 8.26 -4.42
CA GLY A 137 -6.25 7.97 -5.09
C GLY A 137 -7.27 7.35 -4.15
N SER A 138 -8.48 7.15 -4.67
CA SER A 138 -9.57 6.56 -3.90
C SER A 138 -9.34 5.07 -3.66
N ALA A 139 -9.36 4.65 -2.39
CA ALA A 139 -9.20 3.25 -1.99
C ALA A 139 -10.34 2.39 -2.55
N ALA A 140 -10.00 1.46 -3.45
CA ALA A 140 -10.93 0.48 -3.98
C ALA A 140 -10.17 -0.68 -4.65
N PHE A 141 -10.87 -1.81 -4.80
CA PHE A 141 -10.47 -2.79 -5.79
C PHE A 141 -10.67 -2.19 -7.20
N THR A 142 -9.62 -2.22 -7.99
CA THR A 142 -9.56 -1.70 -9.37
C THR A 142 -9.34 -2.81 -10.39
N GLY A 143 -8.91 -4.01 -9.95
CA GLY A 143 -8.54 -5.10 -10.85
C GLY A 143 -7.24 -4.82 -11.63
N SER A 144 -6.44 -3.85 -11.19
CA SER A 144 -5.16 -3.54 -11.83
C SER A 144 -4.21 -4.74 -11.74
N PRO A 145 -3.26 -4.90 -12.70
CA PRO A 145 -2.29 -5.99 -12.67
C PRO A 145 -1.52 -6.09 -11.35
N ASP A 146 -1.19 -4.94 -10.74
CA ASP A 146 -0.51 -4.90 -9.44
C ASP A 146 -1.39 -5.47 -8.31
N GLN A 147 -2.69 -5.12 -8.27
CA GLN A 147 -3.61 -5.68 -7.29
C GLN A 147 -3.79 -7.19 -7.47
N LEU A 148 -3.93 -7.66 -8.72
CA LEU A 148 -4.08 -9.09 -9.01
C LEU A 148 -2.81 -9.87 -8.63
N ALA A 149 -1.62 -9.31 -8.91
CA ALA A 149 -0.35 -9.89 -8.50
C ALA A 149 -0.18 -9.93 -6.98
N PHE A 150 -0.62 -8.88 -6.27
CA PHE A 150 -0.70 -8.88 -4.82
C PHE A 150 -1.62 -10.00 -4.32
N VAL A 151 -2.87 -10.07 -4.80
CA VAL A 151 -3.86 -11.05 -4.33
C VAL A 151 -3.36 -12.47 -4.52
N ALA A 152 -2.89 -12.83 -5.71
CA ALA A 152 -2.35 -14.16 -5.99
C ALA A 152 -1.15 -14.47 -5.08
N GLY A 153 -0.25 -13.50 -4.88
CA GLY A 153 0.89 -13.64 -3.97
C GLY A 153 0.49 -13.81 -2.51
N ALA A 154 -0.45 -13.00 -2.00
CA ALA A 154 -0.96 -13.09 -0.64
C ALA A 154 -1.66 -14.44 -0.41
N CYS A 155 -2.46 -14.91 -1.37
CA CYS A 155 -3.08 -16.23 -1.30
C CYS A 155 -2.04 -17.35 -1.16
N ARG A 156 -0.97 -17.34 -1.97
CA ARG A 156 0.09 -18.35 -1.89
C ARG A 156 0.91 -18.27 -0.61
N GLU A 157 1.38 -17.07 -0.26
CA GLU A 157 2.43 -16.87 0.75
C GLU A 157 1.88 -16.67 2.17
N LEU A 158 0.67 -16.12 2.30
CA LEU A 158 0.03 -15.91 3.61
C LEU A 158 -1.03 -16.96 3.88
N TRP A 159 -1.90 -17.23 2.92
CA TRP A 159 -3.06 -18.12 3.10
C TRP A 159 -2.76 -19.60 2.77
N GLY A 160 -1.56 -19.91 2.29
CA GLY A 160 -1.14 -21.27 1.92
C GLY A 160 -1.90 -21.85 0.71
N LEU A 161 -2.56 -21.01 -0.08
CA LEU A 161 -3.27 -21.39 -1.30
C LEU A 161 -2.28 -21.40 -2.48
N THR A 162 -1.40 -22.38 -2.51
CA THR A 162 -0.19 -22.43 -3.36
C THR A 162 -0.48 -22.38 -4.87
N ALA A 163 -1.64 -22.87 -5.32
CA ALA A 163 -2.05 -22.86 -6.71
C ALA A 163 -2.58 -21.51 -7.21
N ALA A 164 -2.82 -20.54 -6.33
CA ALA A 164 -3.43 -19.27 -6.70
C ALA A 164 -2.61 -18.52 -7.76
N GLY A 165 -3.24 -18.25 -8.90
CA GLY A 165 -2.67 -17.52 -10.03
C GLY A 165 -3.53 -16.34 -10.44
N ALA A 166 -3.15 -15.67 -11.54
CA ALA A 166 -3.87 -14.51 -12.05
C ALA A 166 -5.19 -14.86 -12.76
N ALA A 167 -5.40 -16.13 -13.14
CA ALA A 167 -6.61 -16.57 -13.83
C ALA A 167 -7.74 -16.96 -12.85
N ASP A 168 -7.38 -17.41 -11.65
CA ASP A 168 -8.26 -18.00 -10.63
C ASP A 168 -8.13 -17.28 -9.27
N TRP A 169 -7.54 -16.08 -9.27
CA TRP A 169 -7.28 -15.28 -8.08
C TRP A 169 -8.54 -15.06 -7.24
N ARG A 170 -9.70 -14.88 -7.89
CA ARG A 170 -10.95 -14.52 -7.24
C ARG A 170 -11.48 -15.67 -6.38
N ASP A 171 -11.43 -16.89 -6.91
CA ASP A 171 -11.87 -18.08 -6.19
C ASP A 171 -10.99 -18.32 -4.97
N HIS A 172 -9.67 -18.21 -5.13
CA HIS A 172 -8.72 -18.34 -4.03
C HIS A 172 -8.89 -17.24 -2.97
N ALA A 173 -9.07 -15.99 -3.37
CA ALA A 173 -9.26 -14.89 -2.44
C ALA A 173 -10.60 -14.97 -1.70
N ASN A 174 -11.68 -15.41 -2.38
CA ASN A 174 -12.95 -15.70 -1.74
C ASN A 174 -12.85 -16.90 -0.78
N ALA A 175 -12.06 -17.92 -1.11
CA ALA A 175 -11.78 -19.03 -0.21
C ALA A 175 -11.00 -18.58 1.05
N ALA A 176 -10.01 -17.69 0.88
CA ALA A 176 -9.29 -17.07 1.99
C ALA A 176 -10.23 -16.23 2.89
N LEU A 177 -11.12 -15.42 2.29
CA LEU A 177 -12.18 -14.72 3.02
C LEU A 177 -13.10 -15.69 3.76
N GLY A 178 -13.46 -16.82 3.15
CA GLY A 178 -14.25 -17.88 3.76
C GLY A 178 -13.59 -18.47 5.02
N ARG A 179 -12.27 -18.75 4.97
CA ARG A 179 -11.49 -19.18 6.15
C ARG A 179 -11.47 -18.13 7.27
N ALA A 180 -11.51 -16.85 6.90
CA ALA A 180 -11.66 -15.75 7.85
C ALA A 180 -13.10 -15.52 8.32
N GLY A 181 -14.06 -16.39 7.95
CA GLY A 181 -15.46 -16.29 8.35
C GLY A 181 -16.28 -15.27 7.55
N HIS A 182 -15.75 -14.75 6.44
CA HIS A 182 -16.45 -13.80 5.57
C HIS A 182 -17.08 -14.48 4.37
N ARG A 183 -18.34 -14.14 4.08
CA ARG A 183 -19.05 -14.51 2.84
C ARG A 183 -19.22 -13.28 1.95
N LEU A 184 -18.10 -12.71 1.53
CA LEU A 184 -18.03 -11.49 0.72
C LEU A 184 -17.32 -11.80 -0.58
N ASP A 185 -17.72 -11.12 -1.64
CA ASP A 185 -16.95 -11.09 -2.88
C ASP A 185 -15.76 -10.14 -2.71
N VAL A 186 -14.53 -10.65 -2.88
CA VAL A 186 -13.29 -9.87 -2.74
C VAL A 186 -13.24 -8.63 -3.64
N ALA A 187 -13.92 -8.65 -4.80
CA ALA A 187 -13.95 -7.51 -5.71
C ALA A 187 -14.92 -6.40 -5.26
N SER A 188 -15.79 -6.68 -4.28
CA SER A 188 -16.62 -5.66 -3.65
C SER A 188 -15.80 -4.78 -2.71
N ARG A 189 -16.27 -3.55 -2.45
CA ARG A 189 -15.60 -2.63 -1.52
C ARG A 189 -15.39 -3.25 -0.12
N SER A 190 -16.41 -3.90 0.42
CA SER A 190 -16.34 -4.57 1.72
C SER A 190 -15.45 -5.81 1.70
N GLY A 191 -15.51 -6.61 0.63
CA GLY A 191 -14.66 -7.79 0.48
C GLY A 191 -13.19 -7.44 0.35
N TRP A 192 -12.85 -6.41 -0.43
CA TRP A 192 -11.49 -5.90 -0.56
C TRP A 192 -10.93 -5.40 0.78
N ALA A 193 -11.73 -4.61 1.50
CA ALA A 193 -11.36 -4.09 2.81
C ALA A 193 -11.15 -5.23 3.83
N ALA A 194 -12.01 -6.27 3.81
CA ALA A 194 -11.86 -7.44 4.65
C ALA A 194 -10.59 -8.24 4.30
N PHE A 195 -10.39 -8.56 3.01
CA PHE A 195 -9.28 -9.38 2.53
C PHE A 195 -7.92 -8.74 2.84
N THR A 196 -7.78 -7.44 2.58
CA THR A 196 -6.54 -6.70 2.87
C THR A 196 -6.26 -6.62 4.37
N ARG A 197 -7.28 -6.40 5.20
CA ARG A 197 -7.15 -6.38 6.67
C ARG A 197 -6.77 -7.75 7.24
N THR A 198 -7.46 -8.81 6.84
CA THR A 198 -7.19 -10.16 7.34
C THR A 198 -5.82 -10.65 6.89
N SER A 199 -5.41 -10.35 5.64
CA SER A 199 -4.06 -10.63 5.14
C SER A 199 -2.97 -9.87 5.91
N LEU A 200 -3.21 -8.59 6.25
CA LEU A 200 -2.31 -7.82 7.12
C LEU A 200 -2.13 -8.51 8.48
N ARG A 201 -3.23 -8.87 9.15
CA ARG A 201 -3.18 -9.51 10.47
C ARG A 201 -2.50 -10.88 10.44
N LEU A 202 -2.76 -11.66 9.39
CA LEU A 202 -2.14 -12.96 9.19
C LEU A 202 -0.63 -12.84 9.00
N GLY A 203 -0.19 -11.92 8.13
CA GLY A 203 1.24 -11.74 7.86
C GLY A 203 2.02 -11.08 9.00
N LEU A 204 1.37 -10.25 9.83
CA LEU A 204 1.95 -9.74 11.09
C LEU A 204 1.78 -10.71 12.27
N ARG A 205 1.13 -11.86 12.06
CA ARG A 205 0.86 -12.89 13.07
C ARG A 205 0.08 -12.38 14.28
N THR A 206 -0.85 -11.46 14.07
CA THR A 206 -1.78 -10.99 15.09
C THR A 206 -3.08 -11.79 15.13
N GLU A 207 -3.41 -12.47 14.03
CA GLU A 207 -4.51 -13.44 13.97
C GLU A 207 -4.09 -14.66 13.14
N THR A 208 -4.76 -15.78 13.41
CA THR A 208 -4.65 -17.03 12.65
C THR A 208 -6.05 -17.48 12.25
N TYR A 209 -6.21 -17.91 11.00
CA TYR A 209 -7.49 -18.37 10.47
C TYR A 209 -7.35 -19.84 10.05
N GLN A 210 -8.40 -20.63 10.24
CA GLN A 210 -8.46 -22.05 9.90
C GLN A 210 -9.19 -22.26 8.57
#